data_AF-A0A1L8E323-F1
#
_entry.id   AF-A0A1L8E323-F1
#
_cell.length_a   1.000
_cell.length_b   1.000
_cell.length_c   1.000
_cell.angle_alpha   90.00
_cell.angle_beta   90.00
_cell.angle_gamma   90.00
#
_symmetry.space_group_name_H-M   'P 1'
#
loop_
_entity.id
_entity.type
_entity.pdbx_description
1 polymer ?
#
loop_
_entity_poly.entity_id
_entity_poly.type
_entity_poly.pdbx_seq_one_letter_code
_entity_poly.pdbx_strand_id
1 'polypeptide(L)'
;MAEIWQAGILSALGGLALVLALHFIPDNGKNLHMRLAMLLGFGFCTGNSMGPLLDHVILLNPQIIVTALVGTSVVFVSFTAAALLARRGQYLFLGGLLLSVLSYMALFSLLNLFLRSNLVYQGQLYIGLGVMSAFILYDTQAIMEKCRMGSKDIVGHSLDLFFDLASIFRRLLVILSQKEQREQQQRRKRN
;
A
#
# COMPACT_ATOMS: atom_id res chain seq x y z
N MET A 1 8.16 -23.68 8.85
CA MET A 1 8.48 -22.25 9.11
C MET A 1 9.52 -21.69 8.13
N ALA A 2 10.62 -22.38 7.81
CA ALA A 2 11.62 -21.89 6.85
C ALA A 2 11.06 -21.66 5.41
N GLU A 3 10.18 -22.54 4.93
CA GLU A 3 9.62 -22.44 3.58
C GLU A 3 8.69 -21.23 3.37
N ILE A 4 7.95 -20.83 4.41
CA ILE A 4 7.03 -19.67 4.34
C ILE A 4 7.83 -18.37 4.21
N TRP A 5 8.96 -18.27 4.91
CA TRP A 5 9.87 -17.12 4.78
C TRP A 5 10.54 -17.06 3.40
N GLN A 6 10.93 -18.21 2.85
CA GLN A 6 11.46 -18.30 1.48
C GLN A 6 10.38 -17.92 0.45
N ALA A 7 9.15 -18.38 0.61
CA ALA A 7 8.04 -18.06 -0.29
C ALA A 7 7.65 -16.57 -0.23
N GLY A 8 7.68 -15.95 0.95
CA GLY A 8 7.42 -14.52 1.12
C GLY A 8 8.48 -13.63 0.45
N ILE A 9 9.77 -13.95 0.63
CA ILE A 9 10.87 -13.22 -0.02
C ILE A 9 10.83 -13.44 -1.54
N LEU A 10 10.57 -14.66 -1.99
CA LEU A 10 10.45 -14.98 -3.42
C LEU A 10 9.30 -14.19 -4.06
N SER A 11 8.16 -14.09 -3.37
CA SER A 11 7.01 -13.32 -3.85
C SER A 11 7.29 -11.82 -3.87
N ALA A 12 8.04 -11.30 -2.89
CA ALA A 12 8.46 -9.90 -2.89
C ALA A 12 9.41 -9.58 -4.06
N LEU A 13 10.40 -10.45 -4.32
CA LEU A 13 11.33 -10.31 -5.44
C LEU A 13 10.63 -10.48 -6.79
N GLY A 14 9.75 -11.46 -6.91
CA GLY A 14 8.92 -11.67 -8.11
C GLY A 14 8.00 -10.48 -8.38
N GLY A 15 7.35 -9.93 -7.35
CA GLY A 15 6.54 -8.73 -7.45
C GLY A 15 7.36 -7.51 -7.91
N LEU A 16 8.55 -7.30 -7.34
CA LEU A 16 9.45 -6.23 -7.77
C LEU A 16 9.88 -6.40 -9.23
N ALA A 17 10.24 -7.62 -9.65
CA ALA A 17 10.60 -7.92 -11.03
C ALA A 17 9.46 -7.63 -12.00
N LEU A 18 8.21 -7.95 -11.64
CA LEU A 18 7.02 -7.65 -12.45
C LEU A 18 6.76 -6.16 -12.58
N VAL A 19 6.90 -5.38 -11.50
CA VAL A 19 6.76 -3.91 -11.56
C VAL A 19 7.86 -3.29 -12.41
N LEU A 20 9.10 -3.72 -12.25
CA LEU A 20 10.22 -3.25 -13.08
C LEU A 20 10.00 -3.61 -14.55
N ALA A 21 9.58 -4.84 -14.84
CA ALA A 21 9.24 -5.26 -16.21
C ALA A 21 8.12 -4.39 -16.79
N LEU A 22 7.09 -4.08 -16.01
CA LEU A 22 5.98 -3.23 -16.46
C LEU A 22 6.41 -1.77 -16.73
N HIS A 23 7.41 -1.28 -15.99
CA HIS A 23 8.01 0.03 -16.23
C HIS A 23 8.83 0.07 -17.53
N PHE A 24 9.58 -0.99 -17.84
CA PHE A 24 10.38 -1.08 -19.07
C PHE A 24 9.56 -1.44 -20.32
N ILE A 25 8.32 -1.91 -20.17
CA ILE A 25 7.43 -2.28 -21.27
C ILE A 25 6.33 -1.21 -21.38
N PRO A 26 6.57 -0.11 -22.15
CA PRO A 26 5.61 0.96 -22.29
C PRO A 26 4.34 0.50 -23.03
N ASP A 27 3.26 1.24 -22.83
CA ASP A 27 1.99 0.94 -23.50
C ASP A 27 2.10 1.15 -25.01
N ASN A 28 1.83 0.08 -25.78
CA ASN A 28 1.83 0.10 -27.25
C ASN A 28 0.45 -0.25 -27.83
N GLY A 29 -0.59 -0.29 -26.99
CA GLY A 29 -1.97 -0.66 -27.36
C GLY A 29 -2.19 -2.15 -27.67
N LYS A 30 -1.16 -2.87 -28.13
CA LYS A 30 -1.22 -4.31 -28.46
C LYS A 30 -0.77 -5.23 -27.31
N ASN A 31 -0.01 -4.70 -26.36
CA ASN A 31 0.56 -5.45 -25.24
C ASN A 31 -0.33 -5.44 -23.99
N LEU A 32 -1.59 -5.01 -24.11
CA LEU A 32 -2.53 -4.90 -22.99
C LEU A 32 -2.67 -6.21 -22.21
N HIS A 33 -2.92 -7.33 -22.89
CA HIS A 33 -3.10 -8.63 -22.23
C HIS A 33 -1.86 -9.07 -21.44
N MET A 34 -0.66 -8.84 -21.98
CA MET A 34 0.60 -9.16 -21.31
C MET A 34 0.80 -8.27 -20.08
N ARG A 35 0.57 -6.96 -20.21
CA ARG A 35 0.70 -6.01 -19.09
C ARG A 35 -0.35 -6.26 -18.00
N LEU A 36 -1.58 -6.61 -18.38
CA LEU A 36 -2.62 -7.06 -17.44
C LEU A 36 -2.20 -8.35 -16.72
N ALA A 37 -1.64 -9.33 -17.41
CA ALA A 37 -1.12 -10.54 -16.77
C ALA A 37 0.00 -10.23 -15.76
N MET A 38 0.89 -9.29 -16.09
CA MET A 38 1.92 -8.81 -15.17
C MET A 38 1.31 -8.09 -13.94
N LEU A 39 0.29 -7.26 -14.13
CA LEU A 39 -0.43 -6.61 -13.02
C LEU A 39 -1.12 -7.63 -12.11
N LEU A 40 -1.79 -8.62 -12.68
CA LEU A 40 -2.42 -9.70 -11.91
C LEU A 40 -1.38 -10.54 -11.17
N GLY A 41 -0.26 -10.86 -11.83
CA GLY A 41 0.88 -11.53 -11.20
C GLY A 41 1.44 -10.70 -10.03
N PHE A 42 1.56 -9.39 -10.20
CA PHE A 42 1.99 -8.49 -9.13
C PHE A 42 1.00 -8.49 -7.96
N GLY A 43 -0.30 -8.44 -8.24
CA GLY A 43 -1.35 -8.54 -7.23
C GLY A 43 -1.30 -9.85 -6.45
N PHE A 44 -1.10 -10.97 -7.15
CA PHE A 44 -0.92 -12.29 -6.54
C PHE A 44 0.33 -12.34 -5.64
N CYS A 45 1.48 -11.89 -6.15
CA CYS A 45 2.73 -11.82 -5.38
C CYS A 45 2.59 -10.93 -4.14
N THR A 46 1.92 -9.80 -4.27
CA THR A 46 1.63 -8.87 -3.16
C THR A 46 0.78 -9.55 -2.09
N GLY A 47 -0.30 -10.21 -2.48
CA GLY A 47 -1.15 -10.97 -1.56
C GLY A 47 -0.37 -12.10 -0.84
N ASN A 48 0.41 -12.89 -1.58
CA ASN A 48 1.21 -13.97 -1.00
C ASN A 48 2.28 -13.44 -0.03
N SER A 49 2.91 -12.30 -0.35
CA SER A 49 3.89 -11.67 0.55
C SER A 49 3.30 -11.21 1.89
N MET A 50 1.97 -10.97 1.94
CA MET A 50 1.26 -10.62 3.16
C MET A 50 0.85 -11.85 4.00
N GLY A 51 1.05 -13.06 3.50
CA GLY A 51 0.65 -14.32 4.15
C GLY A 51 1.04 -14.40 5.64
N PRO A 52 2.31 -14.22 6.02
CA PRO A 52 2.72 -14.28 7.42
C PRO A 52 2.02 -13.25 8.32
N LEU A 53 1.72 -12.06 7.79
CA LEU A 53 0.98 -11.04 8.53
C LEU A 53 -0.48 -11.46 8.71
N LEU A 54 -1.11 -12.01 7.66
CA LEU A 54 -2.48 -12.49 7.72
C LEU A 54 -2.63 -13.69 8.66
N ASP A 55 -1.71 -14.65 8.61
CA ASP A 55 -1.68 -15.80 9.53
C ASP A 55 -1.65 -15.33 10.99
N HIS A 56 -0.79 -14.35 11.29
CA HIS A 56 -0.71 -13.75 12.62
C HIS A 56 -2.02 -13.06 13.02
N VAL A 57 -2.69 -12.35 12.10
CA VAL A 57 -3.97 -11.70 12.36
C VAL A 57 -5.10 -12.72 12.58
N ILE A 58 -5.12 -13.81 11.81
CA ILE A 58 -6.12 -14.89 11.93
C ILE A 58 -6.05 -15.53 13.31
N LEU A 59 -4.84 -15.78 13.82
CA LEU A 59 -4.63 -16.35 15.15
C LEU A 59 -5.08 -15.40 16.29
N LEU A 60 -5.09 -14.09 16.04
CA LEU A 60 -5.53 -13.10 17.02
C LEU A 60 -7.04 -12.87 16.99
N ASN A 61 -7.54 -12.42 15.84
CA ASN A 61 -8.95 -12.19 15.56
C ASN A 61 -9.15 -12.01 14.03
N PRO A 62 -9.80 -12.96 13.33
CA PRO A 62 -9.99 -12.87 11.89
C PRO A 62 -10.89 -11.70 11.45
N GLN A 63 -11.73 -11.16 12.34
CA GLN A 63 -12.59 -10.00 12.03
C GLN A 63 -11.79 -8.74 11.69
N ILE A 64 -10.52 -8.67 12.13
CA ILE A 64 -9.62 -7.57 11.82
C ILE A 64 -9.38 -7.45 10.32
N ILE A 65 -9.33 -8.57 9.59
CA ILE A 65 -9.08 -8.57 8.14
C ILE A 65 -10.22 -7.85 7.42
N VAL A 66 -11.46 -8.22 7.74
CA VAL A 66 -12.66 -7.61 7.16
C VAL A 66 -12.73 -6.12 7.53
N THR A 67 -12.44 -5.79 8.80
CA THR A 67 -12.44 -4.40 9.28
C THR A 67 -11.39 -3.55 8.56
N ALA A 68 -10.17 -4.08 8.38
CA ALA A 68 -9.11 -3.41 7.65
C ALA A 68 -9.48 -3.21 6.17
N LEU A 69 -10.10 -4.22 5.54
CA LEU A 69 -10.54 -4.14 4.15
C LEU A 69 -11.60 -3.04 3.98
N VAL A 70 -12.66 -3.06 4.80
CA VAL A 70 -13.72 -2.05 4.77
C VAL A 70 -13.14 -0.67 5.03
N GLY A 71 -12.27 -0.52 6.04
CA GLY A 71 -11.60 0.75 6.33
C GLY A 71 -10.77 1.26 5.15
N THR A 72 -10.04 0.37 4.48
CA THR A 72 -9.26 0.70 3.28
C THR A 72 -10.18 1.15 2.14
N SER A 73 -11.27 0.43 1.88
CA SER A 73 -12.23 0.77 0.84
C SER A 73 -12.89 2.14 1.10
N VAL A 74 -13.26 2.42 2.35
CA VAL A 74 -13.83 3.73 2.73
C VAL A 74 -12.82 4.84 2.50
N VAL A 75 -11.57 4.69 2.94
CA VAL A 75 -10.51 5.68 2.70
C VAL A 75 -10.29 5.86 1.20
N PHE A 76 -10.14 4.76 0.45
CA PHE A 76 -9.89 4.81 -0.98
C PHE A 76 -11.01 5.53 -1.73
N VAL A 77 -12.26 5.11 -1.55
CA VAL A 77 -13.42 5.72 -2.23
C VAL A 77 -13.57 7.19 -1.84
N SER A 78 -13.41 7.52 -0.56
CA SER A 78 -13.57 8.91 -0.09
C SER A 78 -12.52 9.85 -0.67
N PHE A 79 -11.25 9.44 -0.64
CA PHE A 79 -10.14 10.26 -1.14
C PHE A 79 -10.12 10.30 -2.67
N THR A 80 -10.41 9.20 -3.36
CA THR A 80 -10.61 9.20 -4.82
C THR A 80 -11.77 10.12 -5.21
N ALA A 81 -12.92 10.05 -4.53
CA ALA A 81 -14.05 10.95 -4.81
C ALA A 81 -13.68 12.43 -4.57
N ALA A 82 -12.98 12.73 -3.47
CA ALA A 82 -12.48 14.07 -3.20
C ALA A 82 -11.52 14.57 -4.30
N ALA A 83 -10.63 13.71 -4.80
CA ALA A 83 -9.79 14.03 -5.95
C ALA A 83 -10.62 14.27 -7.21
N LEU A 84 -11.56 13.40 -7.56
CA LEU A 84 -12.38 13.56 -8.77
C LEU A 84 -13.20 14.85 -8.77
N LEU A 85 -13.69 15.28 -7.61
CA LEU A 85 -14.50 16.50 -7.45
C LEU A 85 -13.67 17.79 -7.30
N ALA A 86 -12.38 17.68 -7.00
CA ALA A 86 -11.51 18.83 -6.82
C ALA A 86 -11.20 19.55 -8.14
N ARG A 87 -10.78 20.81 -8.03
CA ARG A 87 -10.36 21.59 -9.21
C ARG A 87 -9.14 20.93 -9.84
N ARG A 88 -9.05 21.03 -11.18
CA ARG A 88 -7.96 20.45 -11.97
C ARG A 88 -6.60 20.82 -11.39
N GLY A 89 -5.79 19.80 -11.11
CA GLY A 89 -4.40 19.96 -10.68
C GLY A 89 -4.21 20.42 -9.24
N GLN A 90 -5.31 20.59 -8.47
CA GLN A 90 -5.24 21.10 -7.11
C GLN A 90 -4.39 20.22 -6.18
N TYR A 91 -4.35 18.91 -6.40
CA TYR A 91 -3.51 18.00 -5.61
C TYR A 91 -2.19 17.65 -6.28
N LEU A 92 -1.87 18.14 -7.49
CA LEU A 92 -0.59 17.82 -8.13
C LEU A 92 0.60 18.47 -7.40
N PHE A 93 0.39 19.58 -6.69
CA PHE A 93 1.44 20.20 -5.87
C PHE A 93 1.89 19.30 -4.70
N LEU A 94 1.05 18.35 -4.26
CA LEU A 94 1.39 17.42 -3.18
C LEU A 94 2.57 16.51 -3.57
N GLY A 95 2.83 16.28 -4.85
CA GLY A 95 3.87 15.34 -5.28
C GLY A 95 5.24 15.60 -4.65
N GLY A 96 5.67 16.87 -4.62
CA GLY A 96 6.96 17.25 -4.00
C GLY A 96 6.97 17.05 -2.47
N LEU A 97 5.86 17.37 -1.81
CA LEU A 97 5.69 17.18 -0.36
C LEU A 97 5.68 15.69 -0.01
N LEU A 98 4.89 14.88 -0.71
CA LEU A 98 4.75 13.45 -0.49
C LEU A 98 6.08 12.72 -0.70
N LEU A 99 6.80 13.05 -1.78
CA LEU A 99 8.11 12.46 -2.04
C LEU A 99 9.11 12.80 -0.94
N SER A 100 9.11 14.05 -0.46
CA SER A 100 9.99 14.48 0.63
C SER A 100 9.69 13.73 1.93
N VAL A 101 8.41 13.60 2.30
CA VAL A 101 8.00 12.83 3.49
C VAL A 101 8.39 11.36 3.34
N LEU A 102 8.20 10.75 2.17
CA LEU A 102 8.65 9.38 1.90
C LEU A 102 10.17 9.24 2.04
N SER A 103 10.97 10.19 1.56
CA SER A 103 12.42 10.17 1.71
C SER A 103 12.84 10.21 3.19
N TYR A 104 12.21 11.07 3.99
CA TYR A 104 12.45 11.09 5.43
C TYR A 104 12.01 9.80 6.11
N MET A 105 10.85 9.25 5.74
CA MET A 105 10.41 7.95 6.26
C MET A 105 11.40 6.84 5.92
N ALA A 106 11.94 6.80 4.70
CA ALA A 106 12.96 5.83 4.31
C ALA A 106 14.23 5.99 5.18
N LEU A 107 14.68 7.23 5.38
CA LEU A 107 15.83 7.54 6.24
C LEU A 107 15.58 7.11 7.69
N PHE A 108 14.43 7.44 8.27
CA PHE A 108 14.07 7.00 9.62
C PHE A 108 13.93 5.47 9.72
N SER A 109 13.50 4.79 8.66
CA SER A 109 13.42 3.33 8.63
C SER A 109 14.82 2.71 8.66
N LEU A 110 15.77 3.29 7.92
CA LEU A 110 17.19 2.93 7.96
C LEU A 110 17.80 3.16 9.33
N LEU A 111 17.58 4.33 9.94
CA LEU A 111 18.05 4.62 11.30
C LEU A 111 17.44 3.67 12.33
N ASN A 112 16.16 3.33 12.18
CA ASN A 112 15.47 2.43 13.10
C ASN A 112 15.99 0.98 13.04
N LEU A 113 16.67 0.59 11.96
CA LEU A 113 17.36 -0.70 11.89
C LEU A 113 18.49 -0.80 12.92
N PHE A 114 19.16 0.31 13.22
CA PHE A 114 20.21 0.40 14.24
C PHE A 114 19.66 0.73 15.63
N LEU A 115 18.70 1.65 15.71
CA LEU A 115 18.17 2.17 16.99
C LEU A 115 17.07 1.29 17.61
N ARG A 116 16.35 0.51 16.80
CA ARG A 116 15.24 -0.39 17.21
C ARG A 116 14.19 0.28 18.11
N SER A 117 13.83 1.53 17.81
CA SER A 117 12.88 2.31 18.60
C SER A 117 11.42 2.01 18.25
N ASN A 118 10.62 1.67 19.27
CA ASN A 118 9.18 1.45 19.09
C ASN A 118 8.44 2.74 18.72
N LEU A 119 8.90 3.91 19.21
CA LEU A 119 8.27 5.19 18.88
C LEU A 119 8.41 5.52 17.39
N VAL A 120 9.59 5.30 16.82
CA VAL A 120 9.83 5.52 15.39
C VAL A 120 8.99 4.56 14.56
N TYR A 121 8.90 3.29 14.97
CA TYR A 121 8.06 2.30 14.30
C TYR A 121 6.57 2.66 14.33
N GLN A 122 6.03 3.10 15.47
CA GLN A 122 4.65 3.57 15.58
C GLN A 122 4.41 4.82 14.72
N GLY A 123 5.32 5.80 14.77
CA GLY A 123 5.27 6.99 13.93
C GLY A 123 5.23 6.63 12.43
N GLN A 124 6.11 5.75 11.98
CA GLN A 124 6.15 5.24 10.60
C GLN A 124 4.83 4.60 10.14
N LEU A 125 4.14 3.88 11.04
CA LEU A 125 2.87 3.24 10.74
C LEU A 125 1.77 4.28 10.50
N TYR A 126 1.56 5.20 11.44
CA TYR A 126 0.48 6.20 11.38
C TYR A 126 0.75 7.31 10.36
N ILE A 127 1.97 7.86 10.33
CA ILE A 127 2.36 8.85 9.33
C ILE A 127 2.25 8.23 7.94
N GLY A 128 2.75 7.01 7.77
CA GLY A 128 2.65 6.32 6.50
C GLY A 128 1.22 6.03 6.07
N LEU A 129 0.29 5.78 6.98
CA LEU A 129 -1.13 5.64 6.65
C LEU A 129 -1.68 6.96 6.05
N GLY A 130 -1.37 8.09 6.69
CA GLY A 130 -1.75 9.41 6.20
C GLY A 130 -1.12 9.74 4.84
N VAL A 131 0.17 9.43 4.67
CA VAL A 131 0.90 9.64 3.41
C VAL A 131 0.29 8.83 2.28
N MET A 132 0.04 7.52 2.47
CA MET A 132 -0.61 6.70 1.43
C MET A 132 -2.04 7.16 1.12
N SER A 133 -2.77 7.66 2.13
CA SER A 133 -4.10 8.25 1.90
C SER A 133 -4.01 9.52 1.04
N ALA A 134 -2.96 10.33 1.23
CA ALA A 134 -2.71 11.51 0.42
C ALA A 134 -2.18 11.17 -0.99
N PHE A 135 -1.46 10.05 -1.14
CA PHE A 135 -1.09 9.54 -2.47
C PHE A 135 -2.32 9.21 -3.32
N ILE A 136 -3.39 8.66 -2.75
CA ILE A 136 -4.63 8.42 -3.50
C ILE A 136 -5.16 9.73 -4.14
N LEU A 137 -5.10 10.86 -3.42
CA LEU A 137 -5.49 12.16 -3.97
C LEU A 137 -4.60 12.58 -5.14
N TYR A 138 -3.29 12.45 -4.93
CA TYR A 138 -2.27 12.82 -5.90
C TYR A 138 -2.34 11.93 -7.14
N ASP A 139 -2.33 10.61 -6.99
CA ASP A 139 -2.35 9.63 -8.08
C ASP A 139 -3.65 9.70 -8.86
N THR A 140 -4.80 9.84 -8.19
CA THR A 140 -6.08 10.03 -8.90
C THR A 140 -6.04 11.30 -9.77
N GLN A 141 -5.56 12.43 -9.24
CA GLN A 141 -5.42 13.67 -10.02
C GLN A 141 -4.37 13.56 -11.13
N ALA A 142 -3.24 12.88 -10.87
CA ALA A 142 -2.20 12.64 -11.85
C ALA A 142 -2.70 11.76 -13.00
N ILE A 143 -3.48 10.72 -12.71
CA ILE A 143 -4.13 9.89 -13.72
C ILE A 143 -5.09 10.72 -14.56
N MET A 144 -5.96 11.52 -13.95
CA MET A 144 -6.87 12.40 -14.69
C MET A 144 -6.13 13.35 -15.63
N GLU A 145 -5.02 13.93 -15.17
CA GLU A 145 -4.22 14.84 -15.99
C GLU A 145 -3.49 14.09 -17.11
N LYS A 146 -2.91 12.92 -16.84
CA LYS A 146 -2.32 12.03 -17.87
C LYS A 146 -3.35 11.65 -18.94
N CYS A 147 -4.59 11.30 -18.55
CA CYS A 147 -5.67 10.99 -19.49
C CYS A 147 -6.06 12.20 -20.35
N ARG A 148 -6.09 13.41 -19.78
CA ARG A 148 -6.33 14.66 -20.54
C ARG A 148 -5.23 14.96 -21.55
N MET A 149 -4.00 14.58 -21.24
CA MET A 149 -2.85 14.66 -22.16
C MET A 149 -2.85 13.53 -23.22
N GLY A 150 -3.89 12.69 -23.25
CA GLY A 150 -4.05 11.63 -24.25
C GLY A 150 -3.44 10.28 -23.85
N SER A 151 -2.95 10.12 -22.62
CA SER A 151 -2.47 8.83 -22.14
C SER A 151 -3.62 7.84 -21.97
N LYS A 152 -3.42 6.62 -22.47
CA LYS A 152 -4.37 5.50 -22.37
C LYS A 152 -3.79 4.32 -21.58
N ASP A 153 -2.80 4.58 -20.73
CA ASP A 153 -2.12 3.54 -19.98
C ASP A 153 -2.94 3.05 -18.77
N ILE A 154 -3.98 2.27 -19.05
CA ILE A 154 -4.90 1.74 -18.04
C ILE A 154 -4.14 0.88 -17.02
N VAL A 155 -3.15 0.11 -17.47
CA VAL A 155 -2.42 -0.83 -16.59
C VAL A 155 -1.50 -0.09 -15.64
N GLY A 156 -0.74 0.89 -16.14
CA GLY A 156 0.11 1.73 -15.29
C GLY A 156 -0.71 2.51 -14.25
N HIS A 157 -1.80 3.14 -14.68
CA HIS A 157 -2.70 3.86 -13.77
C HIS A 157 -3.33 2.95 -12.70
N SER A 158 -3.68 1.71 -13.08
CA SER A 158 -4.21 0.72 -12.13
C SER A 158 -3.13 0.24 -11.14
N LEU A 159 -1.88 0.11 -11.58
CA LEU A 159 -0.76 -0.27 -10.72
C LEU A 159 -0.50 0.78 -9.63
N ASP A 160 -0.46 2.06 -10.00
CA ASP A 160 -0.27 3.19 -9.07
C ASP A 160 -1.33 3.13 -7.94
N LEU A 161 -2.61 3.09 -8.31
CA LEU A 161 -3.72 3.02 -7.33
C LEU A 161 -3.74 1.72 -6.52
N PHE A 162 -3.35 0.59 -7.12
CA PHE A 162 -3.27 -0.69 -6.40
C PHE A 162 -2.18 -0.65 -5.32
N PHE A 163 -1.04 -0.02 -5.60
CA PHE A 163 0.04 0.12 -4.62
C PHE A 163 -0.39 0.91 -3.39
N ASP A 164 -1.11 2.01 -3.58
CA ASP A 164 -1.70 2.80 -2.50
C ASP A 164 -2.70 1.99 -1.67
N LEU A 165 -3.64 1.33 -2.35
CA LEU A 165 -4.67 0.50 -1.72
C LEU A 165 -4.05 -0.61 -0.85
N ALA A 166 -3.10 -1.38 -1.42
CA ALA A 166 -2.41 -2.46 -0.74
C ALA A 166 -1.59 -1.93 0.46
N SER A 167 -0.97 -0.76 0.31
CA SER A 167 -0.19 -0.12 1.37
C SER A 167 -1.04 0.33 2.55
N ILE A 168 -2.22 0.91 2.30
CA ILE A 168 -3.19 1.29 3.35
C ILE A 168 -3.72 0.05 4.04
N PHE A 169 -4.13 -0.97 3.29
CA PHE A 169 -4.65 -2.21 3.83
C PHE A 169 -3.66 -2.88 4.79
N ARG A 170 -2.41 -3.04 4.37
CA ARG A 170 -1.34 -3.61 5.22
C ARG A 170 -1.15 -2.80 6.50
N ARG A 171 -1.18 -1.46 6.42
CA ARG A 171 -1.01 -0.60 7.60
C ARG A 171 -2.19 -0.71 8.55
N LEU A 172 -3.43 -0.72 8.04
CA LEU A 172 -4.62 -0.92 8.86
C LEU A 172 -4.64 -2.29 9.53
N LEU A 173 -4.24 -3.36 8.83
CA LEU A 173 -4.07 -4.69 9.43
C LEU A 173 -3.12 -4.64 10.63
N VAL A 174 -1.95 -4.03 10.49
CA VAL A 174 -0.97 -3.93 11.58
C VAL A 174 -1.51 -3.10 12.75
N ILE A 175 -2.14 -1.95 12.48
CA ILE A 175 -2.68 -1.07 13.52
C ILE A 175 -3.79 -1.77 14.31
N LEU A 176 -4.74 -2.40 13.63
CA LEU A 176 -5.85 -3.11 14.27
C LEU A 176 -5.38 -4.35 15.02
N SER A 177 -4.41 -5.10 14.46
CA SER A 177 -3.77 -6.23 15.13
C SER A 177 -3.10 -5.81 16.45
N GLN A 178 -2.32 -4.72 16.44
CA GLN A 178 -1.67 -4.21 17.63
C GLN A 178 -2.67 -3.70 18.68
N LYS A 179 -3.78 -3.10 18.24
CA LYS A 179 -4.86 -2.67 19.12
C LYS A 179 -5.49 -3.87 19.83
N GLU A 180 -5.89 -4.90 19.09
CA GLU A 180 -6.48 -6.12 19.64
C GLU A 180 -5.55 -6.82 20.63
N GLN A 181 -4.26 -6.94 20.29
CA GLN A 181 -3.26 -7.53 21.20
C GLN A 181 -3.18 -6.79 22.54
N ARG A 182 -3.19 -5.45 22.52
CA ARG A 182 -3.16 -4.65 23.75
C ARG A 182 -4.41 -4.84 24.59
N GLU A 183 -5.58 -4.89 23.96
CA GLU A 183 -6.86 -5.14 24.65
C GLU A 183 -6.90 -6.52 25.31
N GLN A 184 -6.47 -7.57 24.61
CA GLN A 184 -6.40 -8.92 25.18
C GLN A 184 -5.42 -8.99 26.36
N GLN A 185 -4.27 -8.33 26.29
CA GLN A 185 -3.32 -8.25 27.40
C GLN A 185 -3.90 -7.52 28.61
N GLN A 186 -4.66 -6.44 28.41
CA GLN A 186 -5.32 -5.71 29.50
C GLN A 186 -6.40 -6.55 30.18
N ARG A 187 -7.21 -7.30 29.41
CA ARG A 187 -8.22 -8.22 29.96
C ARG A 187 -7.58 -9.32 30.81
N ARG A 188 -6.46 -9.90 30.35
CA ARG A 188 -5.71 -10.90 31.12
C ARG A 188 -5.10 -10.37 32.43
N LYS A 189 -4.80 -9.08 32.51
CA LYS A 189 -4.29 -8.46 33.75
C LYS A 189 -5.39 -8.11 34.76
N ARG A 190 -6.65 -8.09 34.32
CA ARG A 190 -7.82 -7.74 35.14
C ARG A 190 -8.50 -8.97 35.75
N ASN A 191 -8.26 -10.14 35.19
CA ASN A 191 -8.72 -11.45 35.69
C ASN A 191 -7.62 -12.12 36.50
#